data_AF-A0A847D5W5-F1
#
_entry.id   AF-A0A847D5W5-F1
#
_cell.length_a   1.000
_cell.length_b   1.000
_cell.length_c   1.000
_cell.angle_alpha   90.00
_cell.angle_beta   90.00
_cell.angle_gamma   90.00
#
_symmetry.space_group_name_H-M   'P 1'
#
loop_
_entity.id
_entity.type
_entity.pdbx_description
1 polymer ?
#
loop_
_entity_poly.entity_id
_entity_poly.type
_entity_poly.pdbx_seq_one_letter_code
_entity_poly.pdbx_strand_id
1 'polypeptide(L)' 'MKLVKVVQQGNDIIIEWEMTISYKKYPSSILYGFSRLTLNEQGKIIEQRDYYDLWGDIFDNIPSFGKRYRKFMKKKFG' A
#
# COMPACT_ATOMS: atom_id res chain seq x y z
N MET A 1 9.59 -4.27 6.28
CA MET A 1 8.16 -4.22 6.60
C MET A 1 8.05 -4.07 8.11
N LYS A 2 7.32 -3.07 8.57
CA LYS A 2 7.03 -2.80 9.98
C LYS A 2 5.53 -2.91 10.17
N LEU A 3 5.10 -3.72 11.14
CA LEU A 3 3.69 -3.79 11.52
C LEU A 3 3.37 -2.64 12.46
N VAL A 4 2.31 -1.89 12.16
CA VAL A 4 1.89 -0.71 12.92
C VAL A 4 0.76 -1.09 13.87
N LYS A 5 -0.28 -1.73 13.34
CA LYS A 5 -1.43 -2.24 14.10
C LYS A 5 -1.90 -3.55 13.50
N VAL A 6 -2.40 -4.42 14.37
CA VAL A 6 -3.04 -5.67 13.97
C VAL A 6 -4.33 -5.79 14.75
N VAL A 7 -5.42 -6.03 14.04
CA VAL A 7 -6.74 -6.28 14.63
C VAL A 7 -7.25 -7.59 14.05
N GLN A 8 -7.79 -8.45 14.91
CA GLN A 8 -8.46 -9.67 14.50
C GLN A 8 -9.89 -9.65 15.05
N GLN A 9 -10.85 -9.95 14.17
CA GLN A 9 -12.25 -10.15 14.52
C GLN A 9 -12.71 -11.48 13.95
N GLY A 10 -12.88 -12.48 14.81
CA GLY A 10 -13.14 -13.85 14.37
C GLY A 10 -12.03 -14.35 13.44
N ASN A 11 -12.40 -14.66 12.20
CA ASN A 11 -11.48 -15.16 11.17
C ASN A 11 -10.90 -14.05 10.27
N ASP A 12 -11.34 -12.80 10.44
CA ASP A 12 -10.83 -11.67 9.67
C ASP A 12 -9.71 -10.97 10.43
N ILE A 13 -8.60 -10.74 9.74
CA ILE A 13 -7.41 -10.06 10.27
C ILE A 13 -7.13 -8.85 9.40
N ILE A 14 -6.98 -7.69 10.04
CA ILE A 14 -6.51 -6.45 9.42
C ILE A 14 -5.12 -6.14 9.97
N ILE A 15 -4.17 -5.95 9.07
CA ILE A 15 -2.77 -5.68 9.39
C ILE A 15 -2.41 -4.34 8.74
N GLU A 16 -2.20 -3.31 9.54
CA GLU A 16 -1.62 -2.05 9.10
C GLU A 16 -0.09 -2.18 9.06
N TRP A 17 0.53 -1.78 7.96
CA TRP A 17 1.95 -1.94 7.74
C TRP A 17 2.59 -0.73 7.06
N GLU A 18 3.88 -0.57 7.32
CA GLU A 18 4.81 0.27 6.58
C GLU A 18 5.78 -0.63 5.80
N MET A 19 5.87 -0.46 4.49
CA MET A 19 6.81 -1.17 3.63
C MET A 19 7.75 -0.20 2.95
N THR A 20 9.02 -0.58 2.78
CA THR A 20 9.98 0.23 2.02
C THR A 20 10.12 -0.34 0.62
N ILE A 21 9.88 0.49 -0.39
CA ILE A 21 10.14 0.16 -1.79
C ILE A 21 11.47 0.77 -2.17
N SER A 22 12.39 -0.07 -2.62
CA SER A 22 13.70 0.34 -3.13
C SER A 22 13.67 0.42 -4.66
N TYR A 23 14.19 1.49 -5.23
CA TYR A 23 14.29 1.66 -6.69
C TYR A 23 15.75 1.59 -7.13
N LYS A 24 15.98 1.12 -8.37
CA LYS A 24 17.34 1.00 -8.92
C LYS A 24 18.06 2.36 -9.09
N LYS A 25 17.29 3.42 -9.41
CA LYS A 25 17.82 4.76 -9.74
C LYS A 25 17.32 5.87 -8.81
N TYR A 26 16.20 5.66 -8.12
CA TYR A 26 15.53 6.69 -7.33
C TYR A 26 15.64 6.37 -5.83
N PRO A 27 15.52 7.38 -4.95
CA PRO A 27 15.49 7.17 -3.50
C PRO A 27 14.40 6.18 -3.11
N SER A 28 14.66 5.38 -2.08
CA SER A 28 13.64 4.44 -1.56
C SER A 28 12.48 5.22 -0.94
N SER A 29 11.27 4.69 -1.09
CA SER A 29 10.05 5.29 -0.56
C SER A 29 9.42 4.39 0.49
N ILE A 30 8.82 5.00 1.52
CA ILE A 30 7.97 4.28 2.46
C ILE A 30 6.55 4.28 1.87
N LEU A 31 5.96 3.10 1.78
CA LEU A 31 4.59 2.84 1.40
C LEU A 31 3.80 2.50 2.65
N TYR A 32 2.64 3.15 2.80
CA TYR A 32 1.70 2.86 3.87
C TYR A 32 0.53 2.06 3.32
N GLY A 33 0.09 1.05 4.07
CA GLY A 33 -1.01 0.22 3.64
C GLY A 33 -1.57 -0.64 4.74
N PHE A 34 -2.62 -1.36 4.38
CA PHE A 34 -3.17 -2.41 5.22
C PHE A 34 -3.56 -3.63 4.39
N SER A 35 -3.41 -4.80 4.99
CA SER A 35 -3.83 -6.08 4.42
C SER A 35 -5.02 -6.61 5.19
N ARG A 36 -6.04 -7.09 4.46
CA ARG A 36 -7.15 -7.88 5.01
C ARG A 36 -6.94 -9.33 4.65
N LEU A 37 -6.94 -10.20 5.66
CA LEU A 37 -6.88 -11.65 5.51
C LEU A 37 -8.14 -12.26 6.09
N THR A 38 -8.66 -13.30 5.46
CA THR A 38 -9.74 -14.13 6.01
C THR A 38 -9.24 -15.56 6.12
N LEU A 39 -9.38 -16.14 7.32
CA LEU A 39 -8.99 -17.51 7.62
C LEU A 39 -10.19 -18.47 7.51
N ASN A 40 -9.93 -19.72 7.15
CA ASN A 40 -10.89 -20.80 7.35
C ASN A 40 -10.79 -21.39 8.77
N GLU A 41 -11.65 -22.36 9.08
CA GLU A 41 -11.69 -23.04 10.37
C GLU A 41 -10.39 -23.79 10.71
N GLN A 42 -9.59 -24.17 9.70
CA GLN A 42 -8.28 -24.80 9.86
C GLN A 42 -7.14 -23.76 9.98
N GLY A 43 -7.46 -22.47 10.10
CA GLY A 43 -6.51 -21.39 10.22
C GLY A 43 -5.73 -21.08 8.94
N LYS A 44 -6.18 -21.54 7.77
CA LYS A 44 -5.57 -21.25 6.47
C LYS A 44 -6.17 -19.98 5.87
N ILE A 45 -5.33 -19.16 5.25
CA ILE A 45 -5.78 -17.98 4.50
C ILE A 45 -6.59 -18.45 3.29
N ILE A 46 -7.84 -18.02 3.22
CA ILE A 46 -8.74 -18.28 2.08
C ILE A 46 -9.02 -17.02 1.27
N GLU A 47 -8.88 -15.84 1.87
CA GLU A 47 -8.89 -14.56 1.16
C GLU A 47 -7.77 -13.66 1.65
N GLN A 48 -7.18 -12.91 0.72
CA GLN A 48 -6.23 -11.86 1.00
C GLN A 48 -6.48 -10.68 0.08
N ARG A 49 -6.46 -9.47 0.64
CA ARG A 49 -6.53 -8.23 -0.11
C ARG A 49 -5.66 -7.17 0.52
N ASP A 50 -4.80 -6.58 -0.31
CA ASP A 50 -3.91 -5.50 0.11
C ASP A 50 -4.44 -4.16 -0.39
N TYR A 51 -4.46 -3.17 0.50
CA TYR A 51 -4.89 -1.81 0.24
C TYR A 51 -3.73 -0.86 0.54
N TYR A 52 -3.27 -0.16 -0.49
CA TYR A 52 -2.18 0.80 -0.37
C TYR A 52 -2.24 1.79 -1.55
N ASP A 53 -1.74 3.00 -1.33
CA ASP A 53 -1.69 4.02 -2.37
C ASP A 53 -0.40 3.91 -3.18
N LEU A 54 -0.47 3.21 -4.30
CA LEU A 54 0.63 3.17 -5.25
C LEU A 54 0.93 4.53 -5.86
N TRP A 55 -0.07 5.40 -6.00
CA TRP A 55 0.06 6.58 -6.83
C TRP A 55 0.67 7.76 -6.06
N GLY A 56 0.16 8.06 -4.87
CA GLY A 56 0.73 9.08 -3.99
C GLY A 56 2.14 8.72 -3.55
N ASP A 57 2.32 7.54 -2.95
CA ASP A 57 3.56 7.20 -2.24
C ASP A 57 4.74 6.91 -3.19
N ILE A 58 4.48 6.40 -4.41
CA ILE A 58 5.54 6.10 -5.39
C ILE A 58 5.79 7.28 -6.33
N PHE A 59 4.75 7.84 -6.95
CA PHE A 59 4.96 8.82 -8.04
C PHE A 59 5.36 10.20 -7.55
N ASP A 60 5.03 10.57 -6.31
CA ASP A 60 5.49 11.85 -5.75
C ASP A 60 6.97 11.83 -5.39
N ASN A 61 7.54 10.65 -5.08
CA ASN A 61 8.95 10.49 -4.75
C ASN A 61 9.87 10.36 -5.97
N ILE A 62 9.31 10.22 -7.19
CA ILE A 62 10.10 10.26 -8.42
C ILE A 62 10.30 11.72 -8.85
N PRO A 63 11.54 12.24 -8.87
CA PRO A 63 11.83 13.63 -9.21
C PRO A 63 11.21 14.03 -10.56
N SER A 64 10.55 15.18 -10.61
CA SER A 64 9.85 15.73 -11.79
C SER A 64 8.61 14.96 -12.30
N PHE A 65 8.41 13.70 -11.90
CA PHE A 65 7.27 12.90 -12.33
C PHE A 65 5.99 13.26 -11.55
N GLY A 66 6.06 13.42 -10.23
CA GLY A 66 4.89 13.76 -9.40
C GLY A 66 4.14 15.01 -9.88
N LYS A 67 4.86 16.09 -10.23
CA LYS A 67 4.24 17.31 -10.78
C LYS A 67 3.53 17.07 -12.12
N ARG A 68 4.13 16.26 -13.01
CA ARG A 68 3.53 15.92 -14.31
C ARG A 68 2.32 15.00 -14.15
N TYR A 69 2.43 14.00 -13.29
CA TYR A 69 1.36 13.06 -12.96
C TYR A 69 0.15 13.78 -12.36
N ARG A 70 0.35 14.63 -11.35
CA ARG A 70 -0.75 15.43 -10.76
C ARG A 70 -1.43 16.34 -11.80
N LYS A 71 -0.66 16.97 -12.69
CA LYS A 71 -1.23 17.76 -13.80
C LYS A 71 -2.04 16.90 -14.76
N PHE A 72 -1.58 15.70 -15.09
CA PHE A 72 -2.31 14.75 -15.92
C PHE A 72 -3.62 14.31 -15.26
N MET A 73 -3.58 13.94 -13.97
CA MET A 73 -4.76 13.51 -13.22
C MET A 73 -5.82 14.61 -13.19
N LYS A 74 -5.45 15.84 -12.83
CA LYS A 74 -6.37 17.00 -12.88
C LYS A 74 -6.95 17.20 -14.28
N LYS A 75 -6.11 17.18 -15.31
CA LYS A 75 -6.57 17.38 -16.70
C LYS A 75 -7.55 16.30 -17.18
N LYS A 76 -7.43 15.06 -16.71
CA LYS A 76 -8.20 13.91 -17.22
C LYS A 76 -9.40 13.54 -16.35
N PHE A 77 -9.30 13.76 -15.04
CA PHE A 77 -10.28 13.28 -14.06
C PHE A 77 -10.89 14.42 -13.22
N GLY A 78 -10.37 15.65 -13.28
CA GLY A 78 -10.85 16.83 -12.54
C GLY A 78 -9.81 17.41 -11.59
#